data_AF-A0AA95FTX5-F1
#
_entry.id   AF-A0AA95FTX5-F1
#
_cell.length_a   1.000
_cell.length_b   1.000
_cell.length_c   1.000
_cell.angle_alpha   90.00
_cell.angle_beta   90.00
_cell.angle_gamma   90.00
#
_symmetry.space_group_name_H-M   'P 1'
#
loop_
_entity.id
_entity.type
_entity.pdbx_description
1 polymer ?
#
loop_
_entity_poly.entity_id
_entity_poly.type
_entity_poly.pdbx_seq_one_letter_code
_entity_poly.pdbx_strand_id
1 'polypeptide(L)'
;MPLRVPLLALGALGLAMAAPSSAVPGVTRTSDAAALATVTAAATRHDLDPGGGFPAAPPGTTAGGIAGAAQGVVAQRAKQYIATSPSAPIYFLAYIALGNTPAAKPTSYSLVYVPDPFNQPACAASSSDPAAKLQSLYYRTDLYAAWPPKGGAVPGAFPPIQVKTVAFGSIPVTATLQLHQTVVDGKLEPLLDQTWAPRNPGDGGGAPCDKSFSAPVNSLVTGRVDISLTNLKVDGVPVEVGSSCRTVRPVDISLWGFDGYYPGQGGRLGQYDGAHAGSLGKLDSPYYGEQNGTSIPASTGIDVPPFTGCRDGGDDVSPLITAMASGPDNPVAAEQSPINAGNVNLDDLTACATDGSGNCPVPAKNPPAVPPH
;
A
#
# COMPACT_ATOMS: atom_id res chain seq x y z
N MET A 1 69.81 7.78 18.13
CA MET A 1 69.92 8.93 17.22
C MET A 1 68.52 9.34 16.79
N PRO A 2 67.99 10.48 17.26
CA PRO A 2 66.69 11.00 16.84
C PRO A 2 66.87 12.07 15.75
N LEU A 3 66.07 12.02 14.68
CA LEU A 3 65.94 13.13 13.73
C LEU A 3 64.53 13.73 13.87
N ARG A 4 64.49 14.94 14.42
CA ARG A 4 63.41 15.93 14.30
C ARG A 4 63.94 17.05 13.40
N VAL A 5 63.15 17.49 12.41
CA VAL A 5 63.38 18.63 11.50
C VAL A 5 61.98 19.20 11.14
N PRO A 6 61.78 20.53 10.95
CA PRO A 6 60.93 21.29 11.87
C PRO A 6 59.80 22.10 11.21
N LEU A 7 59.10 22.78 12.12
CA LEU A 7 58.25 23.97 11.99
C LEU A 7 58.86 25.04 11.07
N LEU A 8 58.03 25.63 10.21
CA LEU A 8 58.33 26.90 9.54
C LEU A 8 57.08 27.79 9.59
N ALA A 9 57.25 28.94 10.26
CA ALA A 9 56.29 30.02 10.39
C ALA A 9 56.81 31.25 9.62
N LEU A 10 55.93 31.85 8.84
CA LEU A 10 55.95 33.22 8.30
C LEU A 10 54.49 33.47 7.92
N GLY A 11 53.81 34.55 8.26
CA GLY A 11 54.21 35.91 8.59
C GLY A 11 53.11 36.79 7.98
N ALA A 12 52.45 37.59 8.82
CA ALA A 12 51.25 38.34 8.50
C ALA A 12 51.41 39.38 7.38
N LEU A 13 50.33 39.62 6.63
CA LEU A 13 50.03 40.95 6.07
C LEU A 13 48.50 41.10 5.94
N GLY A 14 47.95 42.09 6.66
CA GLY A 14 46.55 42.47 6.59
C GLY A 14 46.28 43.40 5.41
N LEU A 15 45.09 43.28 4.83
CA LEU A 15 44.43 44.37 4.12
C LEU A 15 42.92 44.25 4.36
N ALA A 16 42.37 45.23 5.06
CA ALA A 16 40.94 45.48 5.14
C ALA A 16 40.49 46.11 3.82
N MET A 17 39.44 45.59 3.18
CA MET A 17 38.62 46.36 2.23
C MET A 17 37.15 45.95 2.30
N ALA A 18 36.35 46.95 2.65
CA ALA A 18 34.96 47.25 2.31
C ALA A 18 34.06 46.14 1.74
N ALA A 19 32.97 45.89 2.46
CA ALA A 19 31.77 45.28 1.92
C ALA A 19 30.93 46.33 1.16
N PRO A 20 30.43 46.02 -0.05
CA PRO A 20 29.22 46.65 -0.56
C PRO A 20 28.02 45.73 -0.29
N SER A 21 27.16 46.22 0.59
CA SER A 21 25.73 45.97 0.55
C SER A 21 25.20 46.24 -0.85
N SER A 22 24.54 45.25 -1.45
CA SER A 22 23.52 45.51 -2.46
C SER A 22 22.48 44.40 -2.39
N ALA A 23 21.30 44.82 -1.96
CA ALA A 23 20.06 44.07 -2.00
C ALA A 23 19.67 43.77 -3.45
N VAL A 24 19.21 42.55 -3.71
CA VAL A 24 18.38 42.23 -4.88
C VAL A 24 17.04 41.71 -4.34
N PRO A 25 15.92 42.40 -4.62
CA PRO A 25 14.60 41.95 -4.22
C PRO A 25 13.98 41.00 -5.25
N GLY A 26 13.25 40.00 -4.74
CA GLY A 26 12.03 39.53 -5.37
C GLY A 26 12.16 38.44 -6.45
N VAL A 27 12.40 37.20 -6.02
CA VAL A 27 11.76 36.03 -6.64
C VAL A 27 11.18 35.18 -5.52
N THR A 28 9.92 35.44 -5.19
CA THR A 28 9.09 34.52 -4.40
C THR A 28 8.93 33.23 -5.21
N ARG A 29 9.71 32.20 -4.85
CA ARG A 29 9.32 30.81 -5.14
C ARG A 29 8.06 30.54 -4.31
N THR A 30 6.90 30.60 -4.96
CA THR A 30 5.70 29.97 -4.45
C THR A 30 5.96 28.47 -4.39
N SER A 31 5.84 27.90 -3.20
CA SER A 31 6.00 26.49 -2.93
C SER A 31 4.81 25.70 -3.48
N ASP A 32 5.01 24.98 -4.59
CA ASP A 32 4.00 24.07 -5.18
C ASP A 32 3.61 22.90 -4.25
N ALA A 33 4.32 22.70 -3.12
CA ALA A 33 3.99 21.68 -2.13
C ALA A 33 2.65 21.93 -1.39
N ALA A 34 2.13 23.16 -1.40
CA ALA A 34 0.85 23.48 -0.74
C ALA A 34 -0.40 23.16 -1.61
N ALA A 35 -0.22 22.87 -2.90
CA ALA A 35 -1.34 22.65 -3.83
C ALA A 35 -1.98 21.25 -3.73
N LEU A 36 -1.39 20.32 -2.96
CA LEU A 36 -1.94 18.98 -2.74
C LEU A 36 -3.02 18.91 -1.65
N ALA A 37 -3.25 19.99 -0.89
CA ALA A 37 -4.06 19.95 0.32
C ALA A 37 -5.56 20.26 0.13
N THR A 38 -6.04 20.54 -1.09
CA THR A 38 -7.44 20.98 -1.27
C THR A 38 -8.13 20.31 -2.47
N VAL A 39 -8.18 18.98 -2.47
CA VAL A 39 -9.21 18.26 -3.22
C VAL A 39 -10.33 17.91 -2.23
N THR A 40 -11.31 18.81 -2.10
CA THR A 40 -12.55 18.52 -1.38
C THR A 40 -13.40 17.59 -2.23
N ALA A 41 -13.20 16.28 -2.06
CA ALA A 41 -14.14 15.29 -2.58
C ALA A 41 -15.44 15.37 -1.77
N ALA A 42 -16.49 15.94 -2.35
CA ALA A 42 -17.85 15.78 -1.85
C ALA A 42 -18.32 14.35 -2.17
N ALA A 43 -17.83 13.37 -1.41
CA ALA A 43 -18.27 11.99 -1.53
C ALA A 43 -19.55 11.79 -0.71
N THR A 44 -20.68 11.63 -1.39
CA THR A 44 -21.88 11.03 -0.80
C THR A 44 -21.54 9.59 -0.41
N ARG A 45 -21.56 9.29 0.88
CA ARG A 45 -21.43 7.92 1.41
C ARG A 45 -22.55 7.07 0.83
N HIS A 46 -22.25 6.23 -0.15
CA HIS A 46 -23.07 5.08 -0.46
C HIS A 46 -22.67 3.97 0.52
N ASP A 47 -23.57 3.64 1.44
CA ASP A 47 -23.47 2.43 2.24
C ASP A 47 -23.51 1.23 1.28
N LEU A 48 -22.34 0.74 0.88
CA LEU A 48 -22.20 -0.59 0.33
C LEU A 48 -22.33 -1.56 1.49
N ASP A 49 -23.56 -1.98 1.76
CA ASP A 49 -23.81 -3.34 2.25
C ASP A 49 -22.93 -4.29 1.41
N PRO A 50 -22.11 -5.19 1.98
CA PRO A 50 -21.31 -6.16 1.23
C PRO A 50 -22.15 -7.15 0.38
N GLY A 51 -23.43 -6.85 0.12
CA GLY A 51 -24.34 -7.52 -0.81
C GLY A 51 -23.97 -7.44 -2.29
N GLY A 52 -22.71 -7.19 -2.64
CA GLY A 52 -22.16 -7.64 -3.91
C GLY A 52 -22.21 -9.16 -3.93
N GLY A 53 -23.33 -9.71 -4.41
CA GLY A 53 -23.54 -11.15 -4.47
C GLY A 53 -22.33 -11.85 -5.08
N PHE A 54 -21.88 -12.94 -4.45
CA PHE A 54 -20.77 -13.74 -4.92
C PHE A 54 -20.88 -13.99 -6.44
N PRO A 55 -19.79 -13.86 -7.21
CA PRO A 55 -19.81 -14.19 -8.62
C PRO A 55 -20.33 -15.62 -8.81
N ALA A 56 -21.22 -15.82 -9.78
CA ALA A 56 -21.69 -17.14 -10.15
C ALA A 56 -20.47 -18.02 -10.50
N ALA A 57 -20.48 -19.28 -10.05
CA ALA A 57 -19.39 -20.22 -10.32
C ALA A 57 -19.06 -20.26 -11.83
N PRO A 58 -17.78 -20.29 -12.23
CA PRO A 58 -17.41 -20.35 -13.64
C PRO A 58 -18.02 -21.59 -14.31
N PRO A 59 -18.64 -21.46 -15.49
CA PRO A 59 -19.14 -22.62 -16.21
C PRO A 59 -17.95 -23.42 -16.76
N GLY A 60 -17.63 -24.59 -16.17
CA GLY A 60 -16.68 -25.50 -16.80
C GLY A 60 -15.92 -26.55 -15.97
N THR A 61 -16.01 -26.59 -14.63
CA THR A 61 -15.27 -27.60 -13.85
C THR A 61 -15.97 -28.96 -13.86
N THR A 62 -15.69 -29.75 -14.91
CA THR A 62 -16.14 -31.13 -15.07
C THR A 62 -15.24 -32.10 -14.29
N ALA A 63 -15.30 -32.04 -12.96
CA ALA A 63 -14.91 -33.17 -12.11
C ALA A 63 -16.18 -33.97 -11.76
N GLY A 64 -16.54 -34.92 -12.63
CA GLY A 64 -17.77 -35.70 -12.55
C GLY A 64 -17.80 -36.68 -11.37
N GLY A 65 -18.26 -36.20 -10.21
CA GLY A 65 -18.64 -37.01 -9.05
C GLY A 65 -19.27 -36.13 -7.98
N ILE A 66 -20.34 -36.59 -7.32
CA ILE A 66 -21.06 -35.82 -6.28
C ILE A 66 -20.12 -35.35 -5.17
N ALA A 67 -19.13 -36.18 -4.80
CA ALA A 67 -18.11 -35.82 -3.83
C ALA A 67 -17.17 -34.69 -4.33
N GLY A 68 -16.73 -34.74 -5.59
CA GLY A 68 -15.88 -33.70 -6.19
C GLY A 68 -16.61 -32.37 -6.38
N ALA A 69 -17.89 -32.42 -6.77
CA ALA A 69 -18.74 -31.24 -6.87
C ALA A 69 -19.02 -30.61 -5.50
N ALA A 70 -19.31 -31.43 -4.47
CA ALA A 70 -19.52 -30.94 -3.11
C ALA A 70 -18.24 -30.36 -2.51
N GLN A 71 -17.08 -31.02 -2.71
CA GLN A 71 -15.78 -30.51 -2.26
C GLN A 71 -15.38 -29.22 -2.98
N GLY A 72 -15.64 -29.11 -4.28
CA GLY A 72 -15.39 -27.88 -5.05
C GLY A 72 -16.26 -26.71 -4.59
N VAL A 73 -17.54 -26.96 -4.31
CA VAL A 73 -18.47 -25.93 -3.79
C VAL A 73 -18.10 -25.53 -2.36
N VAL A 74 -17.72 -26.48 -1.50
CA VAL A 74 -17.26 -26.17 -0.15
C VAL A 74 -15.93 -25.39 -0.19
N ALA A 75 -14.97 -25.78 -1.03
CA ALA A 75 -13.71 -25.06 -1.19
C ALA A 75 -13.90 -23.64 -1.75
N GLN A 76 -14.78 -23.46 -2.75
CA GLN A 76 -15.12 -22.13 -3.26
C GLN A 76 -15.90 -21.28 -2.24
N ARG A 77 -16.72 -21.91 -1.40
CA ARG A 77 -17.46 -21.22 -0.32
C ARG A 77 -16.65 -21.01 0.95
N ALA A 78 -15.52 -21.70 1.09
CA ALA A 78 -14.60 -21.57 2.22
C ALA A 78 -13.59 -20.43 2.02
N LYS A 79 -13.70 -19.63 0.94
CA LYS A 79 -12.90 -18.42 0.75
C LYS A 79 -12.95 -17.58 2.03
N GLN A 80 -11.78 -17.31 2.60
CA GLN A 80 -11.68 -16.51 3.80
C GLN A 80 -11.77 -15.04 3.40
N TYR A 81 -12.73 -14.34 3.99
CA TYR A 81 -12.80 -12.89 3.89
C TYR A 81 -11.91 -12.28 4.96
N ILE A 82 -10.81 -11.66 4.55
CA ILE A 82 -9.88 -10.99 5.44
C ILE A 82 -10.25 -9.51 5.46
N ALA A 83 -10.74 -9.02 6.61
CA ALA A 83 -11.13 -7.62 6.73
C ALA A 83 -10.64 -6.97 8.02
N THR A 84 -10.04 -5.79 7.89
CA THR A 84 -9.83 -4.91 9.04
C THR A 84 -11.14 -4.16 9.34
N SER A 85 -11.40 -3.90 10.62
CA SER A 85 -12.55 -3.09 11.05
C SER A 85 -12.21 -1.60 11.03
N PRO A 86 -13.17 -0.68 10.80
CA PRO A 86 -12.98 0.75 11.05
C PRO A 86 -12.54 1.07 12.50
N SER A 87 -12.83 0.18 13.45
CA SER A 87 -12.36 0.29 14.84
C SER A 87 -10.90 -0.14 15.05
N ALA A 88 -10.28 -0.74 14.05
CA ALA A 88 -8.90 -1.18 14.03
C ALA A 88 -8.32 -0.97 12.61
N PRO A 89 -8.25 0.30 12.14
CA PRO A 89 -7.77 0.59 10.80
C PRO A 89 -6.26 0.32 10.71
N ILE A 90 -5.78 0.16 9.48
CA ILE A 90 -4.37 0.11 9.18
C ILE A 90 -3.83 1.54 9.28
N TYR A 91 -2.72 1.69 10.00
CA TYR A 91 -1.97 2.93 10.04
C TYR A 91 -0.75 2.77 9.15
N PHE A 92 -0.58 3.66 8.16
CA PHE A 92 0.61 3.74 7.34
C PHE A 92 1.41 5.01 7.62
N LEU A 93 2.72 4.85 7.76
CA LEU A 93 3.68 5.92 7.59
C LEU A 93 3.98 6.02 6.10
N ALA A 94 3.62 7.16 5.50
CA ALA A 94 3.73 7.38 4.07
C ALA A 94 4.97 8.21 3.72
N TYR A 95 5.81 7.69 2.83
CA TYR A 95 6.89 8.42 2.19
C TYR A 95 6.47 8.72 0.75
N ILE A 96 6.01 9.95 0.51
CA ILE A 96 5.58 10.36 -0.84
C ILE A 96 6.83 10.68 -1.67
N ALA A 97 7.16 9.78 -2.59
CA ALA A 97 8.17 10.03 -3.60
C ALA A 97 7.54 10.86 -4.72
N LEU A 98 7.79 12.17 -4.67
CA LEU A 98 7.55 13.04 -5.81
C LEU A 98 8.46 12.60 -6.97
N GLY A 99 7.98 12.78 -8.20
CA GLY A 99 8.68 12.30 -9.39
C GLY A 99 10.09 12.86 -9.49
N ASN A 100 11.07 11.97 -9.59
CA ASN A 100 12.43 12.31 -9.96
C ASN A 100 12.44 12.92 -11.36
N THR A 101 12.85 14.18 -11.48
CA THR A 101 12.88 14.88 -12.77
C THR A 101 14.31 15.24 -13.16
N PRO A 102 14.84 14.70 -14.27
CA PRO A 102 14.30 13.60 -15.09
C PRO A 102 14.37 12.23 -14.40
N ALA A 103 13.49 11.30 -14.78
CA ALA A 103 13.33 9.99 -14.13
C ALA A 103 14.64 9.17 -14.06
N ALA A 104 15.43 9.20 -15.13
CA ALA A 104 16.69 8.44 -15.21
C ALA A 104 17.84 9.04 -14.38
N LYS A 105 17.80 10.36 -14.10
CA LYS A 105 18.84 11.11 -13.38
C LYS A 105 18.18 12.25 -12.61
N PRO A 106 17.65 11.99 -11.41
CA PRO A 106 16.89 12.98 -10.66
C PRO A 106 17.73 14.23 -10.41
N THR A 107 17.25 15.39 -10.84
CA THR A 107 17.84 16.71 -10.53
C THR A 107 16.89 17.58 -9.71
N SER A 108 15.60 17.29 -9.76
CA SER A 108 14.55 17.91 -8.97
C SER A 108 13.45 16.90 -8.65
N TYR A 109 12.57 17.26 -7.72
CA TYR A 109 11.34 16.55 -7.44
C TYR A 109 10.18 17.39 -7.96
N SER A 110 9.35 16.83 -8.84
CA SER A 110 8.17 17.53 -9.35
C SER A 110 6.98 16.59 -9.45
N LEU A 111 5.78 17.19 -9.50
CA LEU A 111 4.60 16.47 -9.94
C LEU A 111 4.81 16.02 -11.38
N VAL A 112 4.36 14.79 -11.67
CA VAL A 112 4.51 14.17 -12.98
C VAL A 112 3.12 13.84 -13.50
N TYR A 113 2.89 14.14 -14.77
CA TYR A 113 1.68 13.75 -15.46
C TYR A 113 1.99 12.61 -16.42
N VAL A 114 1.16 11.59 -16.38
CA VAL A 114 1.21 10.43 -17.28
C VAL A 114 -0.18 10.18 -17.84
N PRO A 115 -0.31 9.53 -19.01
CA PRO A 115 -1.60 9.09 -19.48
C PRO A 115 -2.30 8.20 -18.45
N ASP A 116 -3.56 8.49 -18.14
CA ASP A 116 -4.36 7.68 -17.22
C ASP A 116 -4.52 6.26 -17.80
N PRO A 117 -4.02 5.22 -17.11
CA PRO A 117 -4.00 3.89 -17.67
C PRO A 117 -5.33 3.16 -17.50
N PHE A 118 -6.33 3.72 -16.82
CA PHE A 118 -7.60 3.04 -16.50
C PHE A 118 -8.81 3.71 -17.15
N ASN A 119 -8.80 5.04 -17.25
CA ASN A 119 -9.94 5.84 -17.65
C ASN A 119 -9.59 6.75 -18.81
N GLN A 120 -10.29 6.60 -19.93
CA GLN A 120 -10.17 7.49 -21.08
C GLN A 120 -11.57 7.78 -21.63
N PRO A 121 -11.88 9.04 -22.01
CA PRO A 121 -13.13 9.31 -22.72
C PRO A 121 -13.13 8.58 -24.08
N ALA A 122 -14.31 8.30 -24.62
CA ALA A 122 -14.46 7.56 -25.87
C ALA A 122 -13.64 8.16 -27.04
N CYS A 123 -13.48 9.49 -27.05
CA CYS A 123 -12.70 10.21 -28.05
C CYS A 123 -11.17 10.01 -27.95
N ALA A 124 -10.66 9.55 -26.80
CA ALA A 124 -9.24 9.34 -26.54
C ALA A 124 -8.85 7.87 -26.33
N ALA A 125 -9.83 6.98 -26.09
CA ALA A 125 -9.60 5.58 -25.71
C ALA A 125 -8.74 4.79 -26.73
N SER A 126 -8.87 5.09 -28.03
CA SER A 126 -8.10 4.46 -29.10
C SER A 126 -6.88 5.26 -29.57
N SER A 127 -6.64 6.45 -28.98
CA SER A 127 -5.53 7.31 -29.42
C SER A 127 -4.18 6.70 -29.02
N SER A 128 -3.24 6.68 -29.96
CA SER A 128 -1.83 6.39 -29.66
C SER A 128 -1.05 7.64 -29.26
N ASP A 129 -1.60 8.85 -29.51
CA ASP A 129 -0.97 10.11 -29.11
C ASP A 129 -1.18 10.35 -27.60
N PRO A 130 -0.10 10.34 -26.79
CA PRO A 130 -0.21 10.61 -25.36
C PRO A 130 -0.82 11.98 -25.06
N ALA A 131 -0.61 12.98 -25.92
CA ALA A 131 -1.15 14.33 -25.70
C ALA A 131 -2.68 14.39 -25.84
N ALA A 132 -3.29 13.45 -26.57
CA ALA A 132 -4.74 13.34 -26.72
C ALA A 132 -5.41 12.56 -25.58
N LYS A 133 -4.63 11.85 -24.74
CA LYS A 133 -5.14 11.08 -23.60
C LYS A 133 -5.38 11.95 -22.38
N LEU A 134 -6.35 11.56 -21.56
CA LEU A 134 -6.50 12.08 -20.20
C LEU A 134 -5.17 11.88 -19.46
N GLN A 135 -4.66 12.97 -18.87
CA GLN A 135 -3.45 12.94 -18.05
C GLN A 135 -3.83 12.89 -16.58
N SER A 136 -3.21 11.97 -15.86
CA SER A 136 -3.33 11.87 -14.40
C SER A 136 -2.01 12.27 -13.77
N LEU A 137 -2.11 13.04 -12.70
CA LEU A 137 -1.03 13.24 -11.75
C LEU A 137 -0.66 11.88 -11.19
N TYR A 138 0.61 11.50 -11.37
CA TYR A 138 1.15 10.24 -10.90
C TYR A 138 2.27 10.48 -9.90
N TYR A 139 2.20 9.75 -8.79
CA TYR A 139 3.26 9.69 -7.81
C TYR A 139 3.23 8.33 -7.12
N ARG A 140 4.37 8.01 -6.51
CA ARG A 140 4.59 6.76 -5.79
C ARG A 140 4.74 7.07 -4.32
N THR A 141 4.18 6.23 -3.46
CA THR A 141 4.30 6.38 -2.02
C THR A 141 4.78 5.07 -1.43
N ASP A 142 5.92 5.09 -0.73
CA ASP A 142 6.31 3.94 0.09
C ASP A 142 5.53 4.00 1.40
N LEU A 143 4.81 2.93 1.73
CA LEU A 143 3.98 2.82 2.93
C LEU A 143 4.59 1.80 3.89
N TYR A 144 4.70 2.21 5.16
CA TYR A 144 5.08 1.32 6.26
C TYR A 144 3.92 1.20 7.23
N ALA A 145 3.39 -0.01 7.40
CA ALA A 145 2.37 -0.29 8.41
C ALA A 145 2.94 0.03 9.80
N ALA A 146 2.10 0.56 10.68
CA ALA A 146 2.50 0.99 12.01
C ALA A 146 1.33 0.84 12.98
N TRP A 147 0.98 -0.40 13.33
CA TRP A 147 -0.08 -0.66 14.31
C TRP A 147 0.30 -0.09 15.69
N PRO A 148 -0.52 0.76 16.33
CA PRO A 148 -0.27 1.28 17.67
C PRO A 148 -0.99 0.45 18.77
N PRO A 149 -0.45 -0.69 19.23
CA PRO A 149 -0.97 -1.32 20.44
C PRO A 149 -0.77 -0.39 21.66
N LYS A 150 -1.47 -0.71 22.74
CA LYS A 150 -1.21 -0.11 24.06
C LYS A 150 0.25 -0.37 24.44
N GLY A 151 1.12 0.62 24.27
CA GLY A 151 2.57 0.47 24.47
C GLY A 151 3.47 1.08 23.39
N GLY A 152 2.89 1.65 22.32
CA GLY A 152 3.64 2.27 21.22
C GLY A 152 3.47 1.48 19.92
N ALA A 153 3.70 2.11 18.78
CA ALA A 153 3.48 1.44 17.49
C ALA A 153 4.60 0.47 17.13
N VAL A 154 4.21 -0.59 16.42
CA VAL A 154 5.08 -1.66 15.95
C VAL A 154 5.26 -1.47 14.44
N PRO A 155 6.43 -0.99 13.97
CA PRO A 155 6.70 -0.83 12.55
C PRO A 155 6.56 -2.14 11.79
N GLY A 156 5.96 -2.07 10.61
CA GLY A 156 5.64 -3.22 9.77
C GLY A 156 4.41 -4.01 10.22
N ALA A 157 3.89 -3.82 11.44
CA ALA A 157 2.75 -4.60 11.92
C ALA A 157 1.41 -3.96 11.53
N PHE A 158 0.44 -4.83 11.21
CA PHE A 158 -0.95 -4.48 11.00
C PHE A 158 -1.77 -4.73 12.28
N PRO A 159 -2.98 -4.12 12.39
CA PRO A 159 -3.94 -4.51 13.42
C PRO A 159 -4.19 -6.03 13.42
N PRO A 160 -4.31 -6.68 14.60
CA PRO A 160 -4.76 -8.06 14.68
C PRO A 160 -6.14 -8.21 14.03
N ILE A 161 -6.26 -9.17 13.12
CA ILE A 161 -7.49 -9.41 12.35
C ILE A 161 -8.18 -10.65 12.90
N GLN A 162 -9.36 -10.49 13.49
CA GLN A 162 -10.18 -11.66 13.84
C GLN A 162 -10.87 -12.21 12.60
N VAL A 163 -10.54 -13.45 12.26
CA VAL A 163 -11.22 -14.19 11.19
C VAL A 163 -12.20 -15.19 11.79
N LYS A 164 -13.37 -15.28 11.17
CA LYS A 164 -14.39 -16.29 11.46
C LYS A 164 -14.57 -17.13 10.21
N THR A 165 -14.37 -18.43 10.33
CA THR A 165 -14.51 -19.38 9.24
C THR A 165 -15.18 -20.66 9.74
N VAL A 166 -15.31 -21.66 8.88
CA VAL A 166 -15.82 -22.99 9.23
C VAL A 166 -14.79 -24.06 8.89
N ALA A 167 -14.42 -24.88 9.87
CA ALA A 167 -13.72 -26.13 9.65
C ALA A 167 -14.70 -27.21 9.20
N PHE A 168 -14.25 -28.08 8.29
CA PHE A 168 -15.02 -29.26 7.84
C PHE A 168 -16.45 -28.92 7.38
N GLY A 169 -16.67 -27.72 6.85
CA GLY A 169 -17.94 -27.26 6.29
C GLY A 169 -19.00 -26.82 7.30
N SER A 170 -18.83 -27.05 8.61
CA SER A 170 -19.86 -26.71 9.59
C SER A 170 -19.37 -26.35 11.00
N ILE A 171 -18.11 -26.60 11.34
CA ILE A 171 -17.59 -26.37 12.69
C ILE A 171 -17.08 -24.93 12.77
N PRO A 172 -17.63 -24.07 13.63
CA PRO A 172 -17.20 -22.67 13.69
C PRO A 172 -15.75 -22.58 14.16
N VAL A 173 -14.97 -21.77 13.44
CA VAL A 173 -13.59 -21.47 13.77
C VAL A 173 -13.41 -19.98 13.93
N THR A 174 -12.71 -19.58 14.98
CA THR A 174 -12.21 -18.22 15.12
C THR A 174 -10.70 -18.25 15.26
N ALA A 175 -10.00 -17.34 14.58
CA ALA A 175 -8.57 -17.17 14.76
C ALA A 175 -8.22 -15.69 14.71
N THR A 176 -7.04 -15.34 15.21
CA THR A 176 -6.45 -14.02 15.03
C THR A 176 -5.32 -14.14 14.01
N LEU A 177 -5.49 -13.52 12.85
CA LEU A 177 -4.40 -13.33 11.90
C LEU A 177 -3.59 -12.11 12.32
N GLN A 178 -2.28 -12.27 12.34
CA GLN A 178 -1.33 -11.19 12.54
C GLN A 178 -0.52 -11.03 11.26
N LEU A 179 -0.64 -9.87 10.63
CA LEU A 179 0.06 -9.53 9.41
C LEU A 179 1.25 -8.64 9.77
N HIS A 180 2.37 -8.87 9.08
CA HIS A 180 3.57 -8.03 9.14
C HIS A 180 4.09 -7.79 7.73
N GLN A 181 4.61 -6.60 7.45
CA GLN A 181 5.41 -6.40 6.25
C GLN A 181 6.64 -7.28 6.27
N THR A 182 7.00 -7.77 5.10
CA THR A 182 8.16 -8.65 4.96
C THR A 182 9.46 -7.92 5.26
N VAL A 183 10.39 -8.64 5.90
CA VAL A 183 11.74 -8.16 6.18
C VAL A 183 12.71 -8.81 5.20
N VAL A 184 13.45 -7.98 4.46
CA VAL A 184 14.49 -8.41 3.51
C VAL A 184 15.82 -7.79 3.96
N ASP A 185 16.85 -8.61 4.15
CA ASP A 185 18.18 -8.17 4.60
C ASP A 185 18.15 -7.30 5.88
N GLY A 186 17.27 -7.66 6.83
CA GLY A 186 17.09 -6.95 8.10
C GLY A 186 16.34 -5.63 8.01
N LYS A 187 15.76 -5.29 6.85
CA LYS A 187 14.98 -4.07 6.61
C LYS A 187 13.55 -4.41 6.25
N LEU A 188 12.60 -3.61 6.73
CA LEU A 188 11.21 -3.70 6.28
C LEU A 188 11.13 -3.35 4.80
N GLU A 189 10.48 -4.23 4.04
CA GLU A 189 10.09 -3.96 2.67
C GLU A 189 8.83 -3.09 2.68
N PRO A 190 8.86 -1.88 2.08
CA PRO A 190 7.69 -1.02 2.02
C PRO A 190 6.59 -1.66 1.16
N LEU A 191 5.33 -1.34 1.46
CA LEU A 191 4.29 -1.45 0.45
C LEU A 191 4.45 -0.25 -0.50
N LEU A 192 4.25 -0.47 -1.78
CA LEU A 192 4.25 0.57 -2.79
C LEU A 192 2.82 0.94 -3.14
N ASP A 193 2.40 2.15 -2.78
CA ASP A 193 1.24 2.79 -3.37
C ASP A 193 1.61 3.52 -4.66
N GLN A 194 0.78 3.32 -5.67
CA GLN A 194 0.78 4.08 -6.91
C GLN A 194 -0.56 4.75 -7.05
N THR A 195 -0.55 6.08 -7.13
CA THR A 195 -1.79 6.84 -7.30
C THR A 195 -1.79 7.59 -8.63
N TRP A 196 -2.93 7.50 -9.32
CA TRP A 196 -3.29 8.25 -10.51
C TRP A 196 -4.47 9.15 -10.16
N ALA A 197 -4.16 10.41 -9.87
CA ALA A 197 -5.16 11.42 -9.58
C ALA A 197 -5.45 12.23 -10.86
N PRO A 198 -6.72 12.30 -11.34
CA PRO A 198 -7.05 13.11 -12.50
C PRO A 198 -6.65 14.57 -12.25
N ARG A 199 -6.07 15.21 -13.25
CA ARG A 199 -5.84 16.66 -13.17
C ARG A 199 -7.21 17.36 -13.22
N ASN A 200 -7.44 18.32 -12.32
CA ASN A 200 -8.72 19.04 -12.30
C ASN A 200 -9.00 19.67 -13.67
N PRO A 201 -10.25 19.61 -14.18
CA PRO A 201 -10.60 20.19 -15.48
C PRO A 201 -10.23 21.67 -15.61
N GLY A 202 -10.35 22.43 -14.51
CA GLY A 202 -9.99 23.86 -14.44
C GLY A 202 -8.50 24.15 -14.59
N ASP A 203 -7.64 23.18 -14.28
CA ASP A 203 -6.19 23.31 -14.40
C ASP A 203 -5.69 22.87 -15.79
N GLY A 204 -6.59 22.67 -16.76
CA GLY A 204 -6.26 22.10 -18.07
C GLY A 204 -6.10 20.59 -18.05
N GLY A 205 -6.75 19.90 -17.10
CA GLY A 205 -6.59 18.49 -16.84
C GLY A 205 -7.55 17.51 -17.50
N GLY A 206 -8.66 18.00 -18.07
CA GLY A 206 -9.54 17.15 -18.86
C GLY A 206 -8.84 16.65 -20.13
N ALA A 207 -9.30 15.52 -20.68
CA ALA A 207 -8.84 15.10 -21.98
C ALA A 207 -9.11 16.21 -23.01
N PRO A 208 -8.20 16.53 -23.94
CA PRO A 208 -8.39 17.64 -24.87
C PRO A 208 -9.69 17.54 -25.68
N CYS A 209 -10.12 16.31 -25.97
CA CYS A 209 -11.32 16.02 -26.74
C CYS A 209 -12.62 16.00 -25.93
N ASP A 210 -12.54 15.89 -24.60
CA ASP A 210 -13.69 15.98 -23.70
C ASP A 210 -13.26 16.56 -22.35
N LYS A 211 -13.42 17.88 -22.22
CA LYS A 211 -13.08 18.61 -21.00
C LYS A 211 -14.04 18.34 -19.84
N SER A 212 -15.19 17.74 -20.11
CA SER A 212 -16.20 17.41 -19.09
C SER A 212 -15.97 16.03 -18.47
N PHE A 213 -15.16 15.19 -19.11
CA PHE A 213 -14.79 13.88 -18.58
C PHE A 213 -13.98 14.03 -17.29
N SER A 214 -14.43 13.35 -16.24
CA SER A 214 -13.74 13.25 -14.96
C SER A 214 -13.52 11.77 -14.65
N ALA A 215 -12.27 11.37 -14.48
CA ALA A 215 -11.94 10.05 -13.95
C ALA A 215 -12.03 10.06 -12.41
N PRO A 216 -12.22 8.91 -11.75
CA PRO A 216 -11.94 8.79 -10.33
C PRO A 216 -10.42 8.80 -10.07
N VAL A 217 -10.03 9.06 -8.82
CA VAL A 217 -8.67 8.73 -8.35
C VAL A 217 -8.54 7.22 -8.32
N ASN A 218 -7.47 6.69 -8.90
CA ASN A 218 -7.14 5.27 -8.81
C ASN A 218 -5.87 5.14 -7.99
N SER A 219 -5.88 4.27 -6.98
CA SER A 219 -4.69 3.95 -6.20
C SER A 219 -4.55 2.45 -6.08
N LEU A 220 -3.31 1.98 -6.19
CA LEU A 220 -2.96 0.57 -6.08
C LEU A 220 -1.80 0.42 -5.09
N VAL A 221 -2.09 -0.22 -3.96
CA VAL A 221 -1.11 -0.57 -2.94
C VAL A 221 -0.65 -2.01 -3.17
N THR A 222 0.63 -2.17 -3.49
CA THR A 222 1.26 -3.48 -3.74
C THR A 222 2.35 -3.77 -2.70
N GLY A 223 2.64 -5.03 -2.44
CA GLY A 223 3.77 -5.41 -1.61
C GLY A 223 3.64 -6.83 -1.07
N ARG A 224 4.49 -7.17 -0.09
CA ARG A 224 4.50 -8.49 0.53
C ARG A 224 4.27 -8.41 2.03
N VAL A 225 3.48 -9.35 2.53
CA VAL A 225 3.18 -9.49 3.95
C VAL A 225 3.35 -10.92 4.43
N ASP A 226 3.95 -11.09 5.59
CA ASP A 226 3.99 -12.34 6.33
C ASP A 226 2.71 -12.48 7.16
N ILE A 227 2.08 -13.66 7.07
CA ILE A 227 0.88 -13.99 7.85
C ILE A 227 1.23 -15.02 8.91
N SER A 228 0.97 -14.69 10.17
CA SER A 228 0.96 -15.63 11.30
C SER A 228 -0.44 -15.78 11.89
N LEU A 229 -0.69 -16.92 12.53
CA LEU A 229 -2.00 -17.25 13.11
C LEU A 229 -1.85 -17.53 14.60
N THR A 230 -2.73 -16.93 15.39
CA THR A 230 -2.78 -17.08 16.86
C THR A 230 -4.22 -17.21 17.34
N ASN A 231 -4.40 -17.56 18.62
CA ASN A 231 -5.72 -17.60 19.28
C ASN A 231 -6.76 -18.43 18.50
N LEU A 232 -6.34 -19.57 17.94
CA LEU A 232 -7.24 -20.47 17.22
C LEU A 232 -8.24 -21.08 18.20
N LYS A 233 -9.52 -21.06 17.82
CA LYS A 233 -10.58 -21.79 18.52
C LYS A 233 -11.40 -22.56 17.50
N VAL A 234 -11.62 -23.83 17.77
CA VAL A 234 -12.47 -24.73 16.99
C VAL A 234 -13.64 -25.12 17.87
N ASP A 235 -14.86 -24.78 17.46
CA ASP A 235 -16.07 -24.97 18.27
C ASP A 235 -15.96 -24.34 19.67
N GLY A 236 -15.32 -23.18 19.75
CA GLY A 236 -15.05 -22.48 21.01
C GLY A 236 -13.93 -23.09 21.86
N VAL A 237 -13.42 -24.28 21.52
CA VAL A 237 -12.29 -24.93 22.20
C VAL A 237 -10.98 -24.31 21.70
N PRO A 238 -10.14 -23.75 22.58
CA PRO A 238 -8.82 -23.26 22.19
C PRO A 238 -7.94 -24.37 21.63
N VAL A 239 -7.26 -24.07 20.53
CA VAL A 239 -6.21 -24.91 19.94
C VAL A 239 -4.91 -24.12 20.03
N GLU A 240 -3.95 -24.63 20.79
CA GLU A 240 -2.63 -24.01 20.87
C GLU A 240 -1.92 -24.28 19.56
N VAL A 241 -1.64 -23.26 18.75
CA VAL A 241 -0.95 -23.44 17.46
C VAL A 241 0.56 -23.15 17.55
N GLY A 242 1.00 -22.63 18.70
CA GLY A 242 2.37 -22.18 18.93
C GLY A 242 2.72 -20.88 18.20
N SER A 243 3.79 -20.23 18.64
CA SER A 243 4.28 -18.95 18.05
C SER A 243 4.89 -19.09 16.66
N SER A 244 5.16 -20.32 16.21
CA SER A 244 5.77 -20.59 14.91
C SER A 244 4.75 -20.75 13.78
N CYS A 245 3.44 -20.73 14.08
CA CYS A 245 2.39 -20.95 13.09
C CYS A 245 2.26 -19.77 12.11
N ARG A 246 2.71 -19.99 10.87
CA ARG A 246 2.77 -18.97 9.82
C ARG A 246 2.68 -19.56 8.42
N THR A 247 2.46 -18.71 7.43
CA THR A 247 2.56 -19.09 6.02
C THR A 247 4.00 -19.48 5.65
N VAL A 248 4.17 -20.43 4.73
CA VAL A 248 5.49 -20.93 4.29
C VAL A 248 6.34 -19.89 3.56
N ARG A 249 5.70 -18.82 3.06
CA ARG A 249 6.32 -17.70 2.34
C ARG A 249 5.42 -16.46 2.49
N PRO A 250 5.95 -15.25 2.26
CA PRO A 250 5.14 -14.04 2.19
C PRO A 250 4.03 -14.12 1.14
N VAL A 251 2.99 -13.34 1.39
CA VAL A 251 1.82 -13.17 0.51
C VAL A 251 1.95 -11.87 -0.25
N ASP A 252 1.78 -11.94 -1.57
CA ASP A 252 1.71 -10.76 -2.43
C ASP A 252 0.32 -10.12 -2.31
N ILE A 253 0.27 -8.82 -2.06
CA ILE A 253 -0.96 -8.03 -1.99
C ILE A 253 -1.00 -6.98 -3.11
N SER A 254 -2.21 -6.62 -3.52
CA SER A 254 -2.55 -5.65 -4.56
C SER A 254 -3.91 -5.04 -4.23
N LEU A 255 -3.93 -4.15 -3.25
CA LEU A 255 -5.12 -3.51 -2.72
C LEU A 255 -5.46 -2.25 -3.50
N TRP A 256 -6.65 -2.20 -4.06
CA TRP A 256 -7.19 -1.03 -4.76
C TRP A 256 -7.88 -0.07 -3.82
N GLY A 257 -7.66 1.22 -4.02
CA GLY A 257 -8.38 2.30 -3.36
C GLY A 257 -9.82 2.43 -3.85
N PHE A 258 -10.75 2.65 -2.93
CA PHE A 258 -12.17 2.90 -3.22
C PHE A 258 -12.60 4.27 -2.72
N ASP A 259 -13.70 4.78 -3.27
CA ASP A 259 -14.43 5.94 -2.75
C ASP A 259 -13.55 7.20 -2.53
N GLY A 260 -12.57 7.40 -3.42
CA GLY A 260 -11.64 8.54 -3.33
C GLY A 260 -10.48 8.33 -2.37
N TYR A 261 -10.12 7.08 -2.07
CA TYR A 261 -8.91 6.73 -1.32
C TYR A 261 -7.70 7.51 -1.82
N TYR A 262 -6.94 8.03 -0.87
CA TYR A 262 -5.71 8.75 -1.10
C TYR A 262 -4.77 8.41 0.07
N PRO A 263 -3.48 8.07 -0.14
CA PRO A 263 -2.62 7.61 0.94
C PRO A 263 -2.54 8.56 2.15
N GLY A 264 -2.54 9.86 1.90
CA GLY A 264 -2.56 10.90 2.96
C GLY A 264 -3.92 11.15 3.63
N GLN A 265 -5.02 10.63 3.05
CA GLN A 265 -6.38 10.79 3.58
C GLN A 265 -6.94 9.46 4.13
N GLY A 266 -6.32 8.34 3.81
CA GLY A 266 -6.82 7.01 4.15
C GLY A 266 -8.06 6.63 3.34
N GLY A 267 -8.88 5.76 3.92
CA GLY A 267 -10.09 5.23 3.32
C GLY A 267 -10.00 3.75 2.99
N ARG A 268 -10.93 3.30 2.16
CA ARG A 268 -11.14 1.88 1.87
C ARG A 268 -10.16 1.37 0.84
N LEU A 269 -9.61 0.20 1.14
CA LEU A 269 -8.74 -0.59 0.30
C LEU A 269 -9.33 -1.98 0.10
N GLY A 270 -9.02 -2.66 -0.99
CA GLY A 270 -9.48 -4.04 -1.17
C GLY A 270 -8.98 -4.74 -2.42
N GLN A 271 -9.03 -6.06 -2.36
CA GLN A 271 -8.51 -6.97 -3.39
C GLN A 271 -9.43 -8.18 -3.48
N TYR A 272 -10.22 -8.24 -4.55
CA TYR A 272 -11.19 -9.28 -4.83
C TYR A 272 -11.63 -9.20 -6.29
N ASP A 273 -12.22 -10.29 -6.79
CA ASP A 273 -12.66 -10.36 -8.19
C ASP A 273 -13.63 -9.22 -8.52
N GLY A 274 -13.26 -8.41 -9.52
CA GLY A 274 -14.08 -7.29 -9.97
C GLY A 274 -13.98 -6.02 -9.11
N ALA A 275 -13.12 -5.99 -8.09
CA ALA A 275 -12.84 -4.77 -7.31
C ALA A 275 -12.37 -3.60 -8.20
N HIS A 276 -11.55 -3.90 -9.21
CA HIS A 276 -11.02 -2.90 -10.12
C HIS A 276 -10.68 -3.54 -11.47
N ALA A 277 -10.92 -2.82 -12.56
CA ALA A 277 -10.54 -3.26 -13.90
C ALA A 277 -9.02 -3.21 -14.09
N GLY A 278 -8.49 -4.01 -15.01
CA GLY A 278 -7.08 -3.89 -15.41
C GLY A 278 -6.81 -2.57 -16.16
N SER A 279 -5.54 -2.24 -16.36
CA SER A 279 -5.18 -1.11 -17.22
C SER A 279 -5.63 -1.35 -18.66
N LEU A 280 -6.03 -0.27 -19.36
CA LEU A 280 -6.46 -0.27 -20.77
C LEU A 280 -5.36 -0.71 -21.75
N GLY A 281 -4.12 -0.77 -21.29
CA GLY A 281 -2.97 -1.21 -22.07
C GLY A 281 -1.72 -1.33 -21.21
N LYS A 282 -0.55 -1.29 -21.86
CA LYS A 282 0.73 -1.22 -21.17
C LYS A 282 0.93 0.18 -20.60
N LEU A 283 1.51 0.24 -19.42
CA LEU A 283 2.05 1.44 -18.83
C LEU A 283 3.18 1.97 -19.75
N ASP A 284 3.07 3.20 -20.22
CA ASP A 284 3.99 3.78 -21.20
C ASP A 284 4.52 5.13 -20.70
N SER A 285 5.38 5.06 -19.69
CA SER A 285 6.07 6.21 -19.11
C SER A 285 7.27 5.75 -18.29
N PRO A 286 8.44 6.39 -18.43
CA PRO A 286 9.63 6.04 -17.64
C PRO A 286 9.42 6.22 -16.13
N TYR A 287 8.40 6.99 -15.72
CA TYR A 287 8.08 7.20 -14.31
C TYR A 287 7.48 5.97 -13.63
N TYR A 288 6.98 4.99 -14.39
CA TYR A 288 6.56 3.69 -13.86
C TYR A 288 7.74 2.79 -13.45
N GLY A 289 8.99 3.18 -13.74
CA GLY A 289 10.17 2.43 -13.35
C GLY A 289 10.14 1.00 -13.90
N GLU A 290 10.24 0.01 -13.01
CA GLU A 290 10.23 -1.41 -13.35
C GLU A 290 8.91 -1.89 -13.97
N GLN A 291 7.81 -1.18 -13.74
CA GLN A 291 6.51 -1.51 -14.34
C GLN A 291 6.31 -0.86 -15.71
N ASN A 292 7.24 -0.04 -16.19
CA ASN A 292 7.11 0.52 -17.53
C ASN A 292 7.11 -0.61 -18.59
N GLY A 293 6.12 -0.58 -19.47
CA GLY A 293 5.89 -1.60 -20.49
C GLY A 293 5.08 -2.82 -20.04
N THR A 294 4.66 -2.89 -18.78
CA THR A 294 3.77 -3.94 -18.27
C THR A 294 2.31 -3.46 -18.23
N SER A 295 1.37 -4.38 -18.09
CA SER A 295 -0.04 -4.05 -17.83
C SER A 295 -0.39 -4.38 -16.39
N ILE A 296 -1.26 -3.58 -15.78
CA ILE A 296 -1.82 -3.87 -14.47
C ILE A 296 -3.02 -4.80 -14.68
N PRO A 297 -3.02 -6.02 -14.11
CA PRO A 297 -4.14 -6.94 -14.26
C PRO A 297 -5.39 -6.41 -13.55
N ALA A 298 -6.55 -6.95 -13.92
CA ALA A 298 -7.76 -6.74 -13.13
C ALA A 298 -7.57 -7.30 -11.72
N SER A 299 -8.26 -6.68 -10.75
CA SER A 299 -8.20 -7.15 -9.37
C SER A 299 -8.80 -8.54 -9.24
N THR A 300 -8.06 -9.41 -8.56
CA THR A 300 -8.46 -10.75 -8.10
C THR A 300 -8.25 -10.81 -6.59
N GLY A 301 -8.64 -11.90 -5.92
CA GLY A 301 -8.28 -12.08 -4.51
C GLY A 301 -6.77 -12.33 -4.29
N ILE A 302 -6.38 -12.54 -3.03
CA ILE A 302 -5.00 -12.95 -2.67
C ILE A 302 -4.84 -14.47 -2.66
N ASP A 303 -3.65 -14.93 -3.02
CA ASP A 303 -3.26 -16.32 -2.89
C ASP A 303 -2.59 -16.53 -1.53
N VAL A 304 -3.30 -17.14 -0.58
CA VAL A 304 -2.75 -17.45 0.75
C VAL A 304 -1.96 -18.75 0.67
N PRO A 305 -0.63 -18.74 0.92
CA PRO A 305 0.20 -19.94 0.89
C PRO A 305 -0.16 -20.92 2.02
N PRO A 306 0.29 -22.19 1.94
CA PRO A 306 0.18 -23.13 3.04
C PRO A 306 0.77 -22.61 4.35
N PHE A 307 0.19 -23.04 5.47
CA PHE A 307 0.72 -22.80 6.80
C PHE A 307 1.73 -23.88 7.20
N THR A 308 2.68 -23.52 8.05
CA THR A 308 3.72 -24.38 8.61
C THR A 308 4.03 -23.99 10.06
N GLY A 309 4.65 -24.89 10.81
CA GLY A 309 5.07 -24.65 12.19
C GLY A 309 3.93 -24.54 13.19
N CYS A 310 2.72 -25.00 12.83
CA CYS A 310 1.55 -24.97 13.68
C CYS A 310 1.45 -26.27 14.46
N ARG A 311 1.54 -26.20 15.79
CA ARG A 311 1.54 -27.39 16.65
C ARG A 311 0.68 -27.20 17.88
N ASP A 312 -0.12 -28.23 18.18
CA ASP A 312 -0.91 -28.36 19.41
C ASP A 312 -0.35 -29.53 20.24
N GLY A 313 0.38 -29.21 21.30
CA GLY A 313 1.19 -30.19 22.02
C GLY A 313 2.22 -30.86 21.12
N GLY A 314 2.02 -32.15 20.83
CA GLY A 314 2.89 -32.96 19.96
C GLY A 314 2.42 -33.06 18.51
N ASP A 315 1.19 -32.63 18.21
CA ASP A 315 0.55 -32.85 16.92
C ASP A 315 0.83 -31.71 15.94
N ASP A 316 1.09 -32.05 14.68
CA ASP A 316 1.24 -31.08 13.59
C ASP A 316 -0.14 -30.77 12.99
N VAL A 317 -0.63 -29.56 13.26
CA VAL A 317 -1.93 -29.08 12.78
C VAL A 317 -1.80 -28.16 11.55
N SER A 318 -0.60 -28.00 10.98
CA SER A 318 -0.38 -27.19 9.78
C SER A 318 -1.20 -27.65 8.57
N PRO A 319 -1.39 -28.96 8.28
CA PRO A 319 -2.26 -29.40 7.19
C PRO A 319 -3.72 -28.99 7.38
N LEU A 320 -4.21 -29.05 8.63
CA LEU A 320 -5.58 -28.66 8.97
C LEU A 320 -5.79 -27.16 8.75
N ILE A 321 -4.88 -26.32 9.24
CA ILE A 321 -4.94 -24.87 9.06
C ILE A 321 -4.82 -24.49 7.58
N THR A 322 -3.91 -25.12 6.86
CA THR A 322 -3.75 -24.94 5.41
C THR A 322 -5.05 -25.24 4.67
N ALA A 323 -5.72 -26.34 4.98
CA ALA A 323 -6.98 -26.70 4.33
C ALA A 323 -8.13 -25.70 4.61
N MET A 324 -8.06 -24.96 5.71
CA MET A 324 -9.08 -23.96 6.09
C MET A 324 -8.81 -22.57 5.54
N ALA A 325 -7.54 -22.17 5.45
CA ALA A 325 -7.13 -20.78 5.27
C ALA A 325 -6.33 -20.49 4.01
N SER A 326 -5.66 -21.50 3.46
CA SER A 326 -4.84 -21.34 2.27
C SER A 326 -5.67 -21.59 1.01
N GLY A 327 -5.31 -20.90 -0.06
CA GLY A 327 -5.97 -21.06 -1.35
C GLY A 327 -5.88 -19.81 -2.21
N PRO A 328 -6.26 -19.92 -3.48
CA PRO A 328 -6.26 -18.79 -4.38
C PRO A 328 -7.46 -17.87 -4.17
N ASP A 329 -7.30 -16.62 -4.61
CA ASP A 329 -8.39 -15.64 -4.74
C ASP A 329 -9.21 -15.40 -3.46
N ASN A 330 -8.56 -15.34 -2.29
CA ASN A 330 -9.20 -14.94 -1.04
C ASN A 330 -9.49 -13.43 -1.05
N PRO A 331 -10.73 -12.99 -0.83
CA PRO A 331 -11.06 -11.58 -0.83
C PRO A 331 -10.47 -10.86 0.40
N VAL A 332 -9.90 -9.68 0.17
CA VAL A 332 -9.37 -8.80 1.21
C VAL A 332 -10.07 -7.45 1.14
N ALA A 333 -10.42 -6.92 2.30
CA ALA A 333 -10.81 -5.53 2.47
C ALA A 333 -10.03 -4.92 3.62
N ALA A 334 -9.65 -3.65 3.47
CA ALA A 334 -8.92 -2.94 4.48
C ALA A 334 -9.47 -1.52 4.62
N GLU A 335 -9.37 -0.98 5.83
CA GLU A 335 -9.63 0.42 6.12
C GLU A 335 -8.31 1.04 6.53
N GLN A 336 -7.83 2.02 5.78
CA GLN A 336 -6.70 2.83 6.19
C GLN A 336 -7.19 4.03 6.99
N SER A 337 -6.54 4.29 8.12
CA SER A 337 -6.73 5.54 8.86
C SER A 337 -6.33 6.74 8.00
N PRO A 338 -7.03 7.89 8.12
CA PRO A 338 -6.46 9.15 7.68
C PRO A 338 -5.14 9.38 8.42
N ILE A 339 -4.06 9.53 7.66
CA ILE A 339 -2.75 9.89 8.19
C ILE A 339 -2.19 10.94 7.29
N ASN A 340 -2.06 12.15 7.83
CA ASN A 340 -1.39 13.24 7.15
C ASN A 340 -0.14 13.54 7.98
N ALA A 341 1.02 13.52 7.32
CA ALA A 341 2.28 13.28 7.99
C ALA A 341 3.57 13.73 7.19
N GLY A 342 4.28 14.85 7.55
CA GLY A 342 5.76 15.21 7.76
C GLY A 342 6.41 15.56 9.22
N ASN A 343 7.60 15.11 9.68
CA ASN A 343 8.35 15.11 11.03
C ASN A 343 7.93 14.25 12.30
N VAL A 344 8.58 13.11 12.64
CA VAL A 344 8.10 11.91 13.39
C VAL A 344 9.31 11.06 13.58
N ASN A 345 9.46 10.78 14.85
CA ASN A 345 10.42 9.85 15.34
C ASN A 345 9.84 8.45 15.14
N LEU A 346 10.51 7.61 14.36
CA LEU A 346 10.10 6.20 14.22
C LEU A 346 10.16 5.45 15.57
N ASP A 347 10.92 5.97 16.54
CA ASP A 347 10.99 5.46 17.91
C ASP A 347 9.89 6.03 18.83
N ASP A 348 9.15 7.05 18.40
CA ASP A 348 8.03 7.63 19.14
C ASP A 348 6.89 8.03 18.18
N LEU A 349 6.20 7.00 17.69
CA LEU A 349 5.01 7.15 16.85
C LEU A 349 3.79 7.67 17.65
N THR A 350 3.85 7.75 18.98
CA THR A 350 2.78 8.35 19.80
C THR A 350 2.76 9.87 19.71
N ALA A 351 3.87 10.47 19.27
CA ALA A 351 3.98 11.89 18.96
C ALA A 351 3.30 12.29 17.63
N CYS A 352 2.79 11.34 16.84
CA CYS A 352 1.98 11.64 15.67
C CYS A 352 0.69 12.36 16.12
N ALA A 353 0.50 13.62 15.73
CA ALA A 353 -0.72 14.34 16.05
C ALA A 353 -1.91 13.68 15.33
N THR A 354 -2.84 13.10 16.08
CA THR A 354 -4.07 12.48 15.56
C THR A 354 -5.14 13.52 15.16
N ASP A 355 -4.81 14.81 15.23
CA ASP A 355 -5.73 15.93 15.00
C ASP A 355 -5.85 16.35 13.53
N GLY A 356 -5.18 15.63 12.62
CA GLY A 356 -5.22 15.91 11.18
C GLY A 356 -4.29 17.03 10.71
N SER A 357 -3.43 17.57 11.58
CA SER A 357 -2.48 18.66 11.26
C SER A 357 -1.31 18.29 10.35
N GLY A 358 -1.19 17.02 9.95
CA GLY A 358 -0.54 16.68 8.70
C GLY A 358 0.95 16.40 8.74
N ASN A 359 1.55 16.15 9.91
CA ASN A 359 3.00 16.22 10.07
C ASN A 359 3.73 15.02 10.83
N CYS A 360 4.24 13.98 10.10
CA CYS A 360 5.23 12.86 10.30
C CYS A 360 6.20 12.57 9.06
N PRO A 361 7.55 12.56 9.08
CA PRO A 361 8.49 12.90 8.03
C PRO A 361 8.69 11.63 7.28
N VAL A 362 8.68 11.80 5.98
CA VAL A 362 9.74 11.35 5.11
C VAL A 362 10.98 10.84 5.89
N PRO A 363 11.10 9.54 6.21
CA PRO A 363 12.35 9.01 6.75
C PRO A 363 13.41 9.14 5.66
N ALA A 364 14.68 9.28 6.06
CA ALA A 364 15.77 9.26 5.10
C ALA A 364 15.79 7.93 4.32
N LYS A 365 16.36 7.97 3.11
CA LYS A 365 16.69 6.77 2.32
C LYS A 365 17.46 5.79 3.23
N ASN A 366 16.85 4.64 3.55
CA ASN A 366 17.20 3.62 4.57
C ASN A 366 16.37 3.72 5.87
N PRO A 367 15.19 3.07 5.96
CA PRO A 367 14.48 2.93 7.23
C PRO A 367 15.35 2.21 8.28
N PRO A 368 15.11 2.46 9.59
CA PRO A 368 15.87 1.85 10.68
C PRO A 368 15.75 0.32 10.67
N ALA A 369 16.78 -0.33 11.22
CA ALA A 369 16.76 -1.77 11.42
C ALA A 369 15.64 -2.15 12.40
N VAL A 370 14.95 -3.25 12.13
CA VAL A 370 13.86 -3.76 12.97
C VAL A 370 14.42 -4.14 14.35
N PRO A 371 13.74 -3.82 15.47
CA PRO A 371 14.11 -4.34 16.78
C PRO A 371 14.10 -5.88 16.76
N PRO A 372 15.09 -6.56 17.38
CA PRO A 372 15.07 -8.02 17.48
C PRO A 372 13.85 -8.45 18.31
N HIS A 373 12.98 -9.27 17.71
CA HIS A 373 11.86 -9.94 18.39
C HIS A 373 12.32 -11.21 19.10
#